data_AF-X1L1M1-F1
#
_entry.id   AF-X1L1M1-F1
#
_cell.length_a   1.000
_cell.length_b   1.000
_cell.length_c   1.000
_cell.angle_alpha   90.00
_cell.angle_beta   90.00
_cell.angle_gamma   90.00
#
_symmetry.space_group_name_H-M   'P 1'
#
loop_
_entity.id
_entity.type
_entity.pdbx_description
1 polymer ?
#
loop_
_entity_poly.entity_id
_entity_poly.type
_entity_poly.pdbx_seq_one_letter_code
_entity_poly.pdbx_strand_id
1 'polypeptide(L)' 'MCLAKVYEVTEDGDPIIEDIAYMLIDGNRVEIETLFGERKVFQGKVRQVDFVKSRVELEKE' A
#
# COMPACT_ATOMS: atom_id res chain seq x y z
N MET A 1 6.13 5.59 16.21
CA MET A 1 6.54 5.54 14.79
C MET A 1 5.27 5.32 13.99
N CYS A 2 4.97 6.15 12.99
CA CYS A 2 3.78 5.99 12.16
C CYS A 2 4.25 5.49 10.80
N LEU A 3 4.00 4.22 10.50
CA LEU A 3 4.26 3.64 9.19
C LEU A 3 3.00 3.79 8.33
N ALA A 4 3.20 3.74 7.02
CA ALA A 4 2.10 3.94 6.09
C ALA A 4 1.08 2.80 6.15
N LYS A 5 -0.16 3.12 5.78
CA LYS A 5 -1.27 2.20 5.60
C LYS A 5 -1.72 2.23 4.14
N VAL A 6 -2.09 1.08 3.62
CA VAL A 6 -2.48 0.91 2.22
C VAL A 6 -3.98 0.74 2.13
N TYR A 7 -4.61 1.45 1.19
CA TYR A 7 -6.04 1.41 0.91
C TYR A 7 -6.28 1.10 -0.56
N GLU A 8 -7.39 0.44 -0.86
CA GLU A 8 -7.86 0.27 -2.23
C GLU A 8 -8.78 1.43 -2.60
N VAL A 9 -8.58 2.01 -3.79
CA VAL A 9 -9.29 3.22 -4.26
C VAL A 9 -10.82 3.05 -4.29
N THR A 10 -11.30 1.84 -4.55
CA THR A 10 -12.74 1.56 -4.68
C THR A 10 -13.42 1.27 -3.34
N GLU A 11 -12.66 1.10 -2.27
CA GLU A 11 -13.20 0.83 -0.94
C GLU A 11 -12.94 2.02 0.00
N ASP A 12 -13.99 2.80 0.27
CA ASP A 12 -14.01 3.68 1.43
C ASP A 12 -14.17 2.81 2.68
N GLY A 13 -13.05 2.57 3.39
CA GLY A 13 -13.04 1.67 4.53
C GLY A 13 -11.69 1.55 5.22
N ASP A 14 -11.52 0.42 5.89
CA ASP A 14 -10.30 0.05 6.61
C ASP A 14 -9.13 -0.18 5.65
N PRO A 15 -7.88 0.05 6.10
CA PRO A 15 -6.72 -0.27 5.31
C PRO A 15 -6.62 -1.77 5.04
N ILE A 16 -6.22 -2.12 3.82
CA ILE A 16 -6.00 -3.51 3.41
C ILE A 16 -4.67 -4.09 3.92
N ILE A 17 -3.71 -3.21 4.23
CA ILE A 17 -2.44 -3.53 4.90
C ILE A 17 -2.02 -2.35 5.78
N GLU A 18 -1.49 -2.66 6.96
CA GLU A 18 -0.86 -1.70 7.86
C GLU A 18 0.64 -1.99 8.04
N ASP A 19 1.33 -1.06 8.69
CA ASP A 19 2.73 -1.17 9.08
C ASP A 19 3.70 -1.38 7.89
N ILE A 20 3.50 -0.63 6.79
CA ILE A 20 4.36 -0.76 5.60
C ILE A 20 5.80 -0.35 5.93
N ALA A 21 6.73 -1.28 5.77
CA ALA A 21 8.15 -1.07 5.92
C ALA A 21 8.87 -0.87 4.58
N TYR A 22 8.39 -1.54 3.53
CA TYR A 22 8.97 -1.44 2.18
C TYR A 22 7.91 -1.64 1.11
N MET A 23 8.04 -0.91 0.00
CA MET A 23 7.19 -1.04 -1.18
C MET A 23 8.05 -0.97 -2.43
N LEU A 24 7.91 -1.97 -3.31
CA LEU A 24 8.50 -2.01 -4.63
C LEU A 24 7.40 -1.85 -5.68
N ILE A 25 7.61 -0.95 -6.63
CA ILE A 25 6.70 -0.71 -7.74
C ILE A 25 7.44 -1.12 -9.02
N ASP A 26 6.97 -2.18 -9.67
CA ASP A 26 7.54 -2.74 -10.90
C ASP A 26 6.43 -2.86 -11.96
N GLY A 27 6.32 -1.85 -12.83
CA GLY A 27 5.26 -1.81 -13.83
C GLY A 27 3.86 -1.79 -13.20
N ASN A 28 3.05 -2.82 -13.49
CA ASN A 28 1.72 -3.05 -12.92
C ASN A 28 1.74 -3.99 -11.70
N ARG A 29 2.90 -4.22 -11.10
CA ARG A 29 3.07 -5.06 -9.91
C ARG A 29 3.56 -4.21 -8.75
N VAL A 30 2.84 -4.27 -7.63
CA VAL A 30 3.24 -3.62 -6.38
C VAL A 30 3.52 -4.69 -5.34
N GLU A 31 4.75 -4.76 -4.86
CA GLU A 31 5.14 -5.62 -3.74
C GLU A 31 5.25 -4.80 -2.47
N ILE A 32 4.74 -5.34 -1.38
CA ILE A 32 4.64 -4.66 -0.09
C ILE A 32 5.16 -5.58 0.99
N GLU A 33 6.08 -5.10 1.80
CA GLU A 33 6.58 -5.78 3.00
C GLU A 33 6.19 -4.97 4.24
N THR A 34 5.60 -5.64 5.23
CA THR A 34 5.24 -5.05 6.52
C THR A 34 6.41 -5.11 7.50
N LEU A 35 6.34 -4.34 8.58
CA LEU A 35 7.32 -4.35 9.67
C LEU A 35 7.52 -5.74 10.29
N PHE A 36 6.52 -6.62 10.17
CA PHE A 36 6.55 -7.99 10.70
C PHE A 36 7.08 -9.02 9.68
N GLY A 37 7.53 -8.56 8.51
CA GLY A 37 8.08 -9.41 7.45
C GLY A 37 7.02 -10.10 6.58
N GLU A 38 5.73 -9.74 6.72
CA GLU A 38 4.69 -10.23 5.81
C GLU A 38 4.85 -9.56 4.44
N ARG A 39 4.78 -10.35 3.37
CA ARG A 39 4.86 -9.86 2.00
C ARG A 39 3.56 -10.10 1.25
N LYS A 40 3.05 -9.06 0.59
CA LYS A 40 1.90 -9.14 -0.32
C LYS A 40 2.25 -8.53 -1.68
N VAL A 41 1.66 -9.11 -2.73
CA VAL A 41 1.82 -8.65 -4.11
C VAL A 41 0.45 -8.28 -4.65
N PHE A 42 0.34 -7.10 -5.25
CA PHE A 42 -0.85 -6.59 -5.91
C PHE A 42 -0.58 -6.39 -7.39
N GLN A 43 -1.57 -6.71 -8.21
CA GLN A 43 -1.63 -6.31 -9.61
C GLN A 43 -2.39 -4.99 -9.69
N GLY A 44 -1.75 -3.96 -10.24
CA GLY A 44 -2.24 -2.59 -10.26
C GLY A 44 -1.12 -1.56 -10.08
N LYS A 45 -1.50 -0.34 -9.70
CA LYS A 45 -0.58 0.79 -9.56
C LYS A 45 -0.85 1.58 -8.30
N VAL A 46 0.18 2.28 -7.82
CA VAL A 46 0.03 3.29 -6.78
C VAL A 46 -0.61 4.53 -7.40
N ARG A 47 -1.80 4.89 -6.94
CA ARG A 47 -2.53 6.07 -7.40
C ARG A 47 -2.08 7.33 -6.66
N GLN A 48 -1.92 7.24 -5.34
CA GLN A 48 -1.58 8.37 -4.48
C GLN A 48 -0.75 7.93 -3.28
N VAL A 49 0.17 8.81 -2.85
CA VAL A 49 0.86 8.73 -1.56
C VAL A 49 0.63 10.04 -0.82
N ASP A 50 0.03 9.96 0.37
CA ASP A 50 -0.16 11.07 1.30
C ASP A 50 0.72 10.84 2.54
N PHE A 51 1.85 11.55 2.60
CA PHE A 51 2.81 11.43 3.69
C PHE A 51 2.31 12.03 5.01
N VAL A 52 1.42 13.03 4.96
CA VAL A 52 0.86 13.64 6.18
C VAL A 52 -0.08 12.66 6.87
N LYS A 53 -0.89 11.93 6.09
CA LYS A 53 -1.80 10.90 6.60
C LYS A 53 -1.16 9.53 6.73
N SER A 54 0.10 9.37 6.29
CA SER A 54 0.76 8.06 6.19
C SER A 54 -0.12 7.06 5.42
N ARG A 55 -0.61 7.47 4.25
CA ARG A 55 -1.59 6.71 3.44
C ARG A 55 -1.05 6.49 2.03
N VAL A 56 -1.19 5.26 1.55
CA VAL A 56 -0.95 4.89 0.15
C VAL A 56 -2.25 4.33 -0.43
N GLU A 57 -2.60 4.77 -1.63
CA GLU A 57 -3.78 4.28 -2.34
C GLU A 57 -3.37 3.46 -3.55
N LEU A 58 -3.93 2.26 -3.65
CA LEU A 58 -3.75 1.34 -4.77
C LEU A 58 -5.00 1.31 -5.63
N GLU A 59 -4.78 1.36 -6.94
CA GLU A 59 -5.80 1.11 -7.95
C GLU A 59 -5.49 -0.25 -8.59
N LYS A 60 -6.39 -1.23 -8.44
CA LYS A 60 -6.30 -2.52 -9.14
C LYS A 60 -6.59 -2.32 -10.63
N GLU A 61 -6.04 -3.21 -11.45
CA GLU A 61 -6.44 -3.37 -12.86
C GLU A 61 -7.81 -4.05 -13.00
#